data_AF-A0A960PVR3-F1
#
_entry.id   AF-A0A960PVR3-F1
#
_cell.length_a   1.000
_cell.length_b   1.000
_cell.length_c   1.000
_cell.angle_alpha   90.00
_cell.angle_beta   90.00
_cell.angle_gamma   90.00
#
_symmetry.space_group_name_H-M   'P 1'
#
loop_
_entity.id
_entity.type
_entity.pdbx_description
1 polymer ?
#
loop_
_entity_poly.entity_id
_entity_poly.type
_entity_poly.pdbx_seq_one_letter_code
_entity_poly.pdbx_strand_id
1 'polypeptide(L)' 'MAVRQDCRHYSTRTTPTGDLVQRCRVDSNDKAPFGCPEFCLFFEPRSITDAGWRRFESEPDEGPPPTD' A
#
# COMPACT_ATOMS: atom_id res chain seq x y z
N MET A 1 -2.59 -17.15 -8.94
CA MET A 1 -2.97 -15.72 -8.88
C MET A 1 -2.16 -14.99 -7.82
N ALA A 2 -1.85 -13.71 -8.03
CA ALA A 2 -1.19 -12.85 -7.05
C ALA A 2 -2.02 -11.57 -6.85
N VAL A 3 -1.72 -10.83 -5.79
CA VAL A 3 -2.44 -9.58 -5.47
C VAL A 3 -1.82 -8.41 -6.24
N ARG A 4 -2.67 -7.56 -6.84
CA ARG A 4 -2.25 -6.30 -7.48
C ARG A 4 -2.26 -5.16 -6.47
N GLN A 5 -1.11 -4.88 -5.85
CA GLN A 5 -0.99 -3.89 -4.76
C GLN A 5 -1.21 -2.44 -5.22
N ASP A 6 -1.05 -2.20 -6.53
CA ASP A 6 -1.29 -0.95 -7.23
C ASP A 6 -2.76 -0.77 -7.63
N CYS A 7 -3.66 -1.72 -7.38
CA CYS A 7 -5.09 -1.55 -7.65
C CYS A 7 -5.76 -0.68 -6.56
N ARG A 8 -6.57 0.31 -6.96
CA ARG A 8 -7.34 1.16 -6.02
C ARG A 8 -8.35 0.39 -5.15
N HIS A 9 -8.77 -0.79 -5.62
CA HIS A 9 -9.74 -1.63 -4.93
C HIS A 9 -9.10 -2.61 -3.96
N TYR A 10 -7.78 -2.77 -4.00
CA TYR A 10 -7.07 -3.57 -3.03
C TYR A 10 -6.93 -2.80 -1.70
N SER A 11 -7.28 -3.47 -0.62
CA SER A 11 -7.09 -2.96 0.74
C SER A 11 -6.47 -4.04 1.60
N THR A 12 -5.57 -3.62 2.48
CA THR A 12 -4.94 -4.47 3.48
C THR A 12 -5.00 -3.77 4.83
N ARG A 13 -5.21 -4.54 5.89
CA ARG A 13 -5.19 -4.06 7.26
C ARG A 13 -4.59 -5.15 8.15
N THR A 14 -3.71 -4.75 9.05
CA THR A 14 -3.27 -5.59 10.15
C THR A 14 -4.26 -5.46 11.31
N THR A 15 -4.70 -6.59 11.84
CA THR A 15 -5.57 -6.66 13.02
C THR A 15 -4.76 -6.49 14.32
N PRO A 16 -5.40 -6.22 15.47
CA PRO A 16 -4.70 -6.15 16.75
C PRO A 16 -3.98 -7.46 17.15
N THR A 17 -4.43 -8.61 16.62
CA THR A 17 -3.81 -9.92 16.84
C THR A 17 -2.61 -10.18 15.93
N GLY A 18 -2.32 -9.29 14.98
CA GLY A 18 -1.21 -9.42 14.04
C GLY A 18 -1.59 -10.06 12.70
N ASP A 19 -2.84 -10.51 12.54
CA ASP A 19 -3.29 -11.10 11.28
C ASP A 19 -3.39 -10.05 10.18
N LEU A 20 -2.88 -10.39 8.99
CA LEU A 20 -3.02 -9.57 7.78
C LEU A 20 -4.34 -9.88 7.08
N VAL A 21 -5.27 -8.93 7.11
CA VAL A 21 -6.55 -9.06 6.40
C VAL A 21 -6.46 -8.34 5.06
N GLN A 22 -6.70 -9.10 3.99
CA GLN A 22 -6.74 -8.60 2.62
C GLN A 22 -8.18 -8.56 2.09
N ARG A 23 -8.52 -7.54 1.31
CA ARG A 23 -9.86 -7.38 0.72
C ARG A 23 -9.81 -6.67 -0.63
N CYS A 24 -10.59 -7.16 -1.59
CA CYS A 24 -10.98 -6.43 -2.79
C CYS A 24 -12.33 -5.74 -2.54
N ARG A 25 -12.42 -4.42 -2.72
CA ARG A 25 -13.63 -3.63 -2.42
C ARG A 25 -14.81 -3.92 -3.33
N VAL A 26 -14.57 -4.53 -4.49
CA VAL A 26 -15.60 -4.92 -5.47
C VAL A 26 -15.80 -6.43 -5.52
N ASP A 27 -15.19 -7.17 -4.58
CA ASP A 27 -15.32 -8.62 -4.43
C ASP A 27 -14.96 -9.48 -5.65
N SER A 28 -14.32 -8.91 -6.67
CA SER A 28 -13.85 -9.62 -7.88
C SER A 28 -12.62 -10.53 -7.65
N ASN A 29 -12.14 -10.67 -6.41
CA ASN A 29 -10.96 -11.47 -6.09
C ASN A 29 -11.29 -12.95 -5.89
N ASP A 30 -10.30 -13.82 -6.08
CA ASP A 30 -10.36 -15.20 -5.61
C ASP A 30 -10.30 -15.22 -4.07
N LYS A 31 -11.12 -16.04 -3.42
CA LYS A 31 -11.24 -16.04 -1.96
C LYS A 31 -10.18 -16.90 -1.27
N ALA A 32 -9.76 -18.00 -1.88
CA ALA A 32 -8.74 -18.92 -1.33
C ALA A 32 -7.97 -19.63 -2.47
N PRO A 33 -6.67 -19.33 -2.67
CA PRO A 33 -5.90 -18.27 -2.02
C PRO A 33 -6.41 -16.88 -2.42
N PHE A 34 -6.26 -15.89 -1.52
CA PHE A 34 -6.63 -14.52 -1.85
C PHE A 34 -5.77 -13.98 -3.01
N GLY A 35 -6.39 -13.59 -4.11
CA GLY A 35 -5.66 -13.14 -5.31
C GLY A 35 -6.52 -12.39 -6.31
N CYS A 36 -5.86 -11.62 -7.19
CA CYS A 36 -6.53 -10.99 -8.32
C CYS A 36 -6.64 -11.99 -9.49
N PRO A 37 -7.77 -12.02 -10.23
CA PRO A 37 -7.85 -12.73 -11.50
C PRO A 37 -6.81 -12.19 -12.49
N GLU A 38 -6.33 -13.06 -13.38
CA GLU A 38 -5.34 -12.69 -14.42
C GLU A 38 -5.84 -11.52 -15.28
N PHE A 39 -7.12 -11.55 -15.68
CA PHE A 39 -7.79 -10.52 -16.49
C PHE A 39 -8.89 -9.79 -15.70
N CYS A 40 -8.54 -9.23 -14.54
CA CYS A 40 -9.49 -8.49 -13.70
C CYS A 40 -10.04 -7.25 -14.42
N LEU A 41 -11.32 -7.27 -14.81
CA LEU A 41 -12.01 -6.16 -15.48
C LEU A 41 -12.18 -4.90 -14.61
N PHE A 42 -12.05 -5.05 -13.29
CA PHE A 42 -12.15 -3.97 -12.32
C PHE A 42 -10.78 -3.44 -11.89
N PHE A 43 -9.69 -3.84 -12.57
CA PHE A 43 -8.39 -3.26 -12.26
C PHE A 43 -8.39 -1.77 -12.62
N GLU A 44 -8.19 -0.94 -11.60
CA GLU A 44 -7.96 0.49 -11.78
C GLU A 44 -6.73 0.89 -10.95
N PRO A 45 -5.70 1.48 -11.56
CA PRO A 45 -4.49 1.85 -10.85
C PRO A 45 -4.79 2.90 -9.79
N ARG A 46 -4.20 2.74 -8.59
CA ARG A 46 -4.23 3.75 -7.54
C ARG A 46 -3.33 4.91 -7.97
N SER A 47 -3.92 6.06 -8.21
CA SER A 47 -3.19 7.31 -8.35
C SER A 47 -2.75 7.78 -6.96
N ILE A 48 -1.49 7.54 -6.61
CA ILE A 48 -0.84 8.25 -5.50
C ILE A 48 -0.17 9.46 -6.13
N THR A 49 -0.81 10.63 -6.03
CA THR A 49 -0.21 11.88 -6.50
C THR A 49 0.39 12.61 -5.31
N ASP A 50 1.68 12.97 -5.39
CA ASP A 50 2.29 13.94 -4.47
C ASP A 50 1.85 15.39 -4.80
N ALA A 51 0.90 15.57 -5.74
CA ALA A 51 0.34 16.86 -6.09
C ALA A 51 -0.27 17.54 -4.85
N GLY A 52 0.26 18.72 -4.50
CA GLY A 52 -0.15 19.49 -3.31
C GLY A 52 0.60 19.13 -2.02
N TRP A 53 1.48 18.12 -2.03
CA TRP A 53 2.26 17.70 -0.87
C TRP A 53 3.75 17.90 -1.13
N ARG A 54 4.45 18.62 -0.24
CA ARG A 54 5.92 18.68 -0.25
C ARG A 54 6.45 17.71 0.80
N ARG A 55 7.24 16.72 0.39
CA ARG A 55 8.09 16.00 1.35
C ARG A 55 9.22 16.95 1.72
N PHE A 56 9.31 17.33 2.99
CA PHE A 56 10.52 17.95 3.50
C PHE A 56 11.55 16.83 3.56
N GLU A 57 12.63 16.96 2.79
CA GLU A 57 13.82 16.16 3.04
C GLU A 57 14.26 16.50 4.47
N SER A 58 14.29 15.52 5.36
CA SER A 58 14.90 15.70 6.66
C SER A 58 16.34 16.12 6.41
N GLU A 59 16.71 17.32 6.84
CA GLU A 59 18.12 17.71 6.92
C GLU A 59 18.86 16.56 7.60
N PRO A 60 20.05 16.16 7.09
CA PRO A 60 20.85 15.18 7.79
C PRO A 60 21.00 15.66 9.23
N ASP A 61 20.69 14.78 10.18
CA ASP A 61 20.89 14.98 11.60
C ASP A 61 22.40 15.16 11.83
N GLU A 62 22.89 16.38 11.59
CA GLU A 62 24.25 16.77 11.94
C GLU A 62 24.25 16.85 13.46
N GLY A 63 24.62 15.72 14.06
CA GLY A 63 24.71 15.57 15.51
C GLY A 63 25.51 16.71 16.15
N PRO A 64 25.37 16.91 17.48
CA PRO A 64 26.01 18.03 18.15
C PRO A 64 27.52 18.05 17.88
N PRO A 65 28.13 19.24 17.68
CA PRO A 65 29.55 19.36 17.39
C PRO A 65 30.38 18.69 18.50
N PRO A 66 31.52 18.05 18.17
CA PRO A 66 32.37 17.42 19.18
C PRO A 66 32.83 18.47 20.18
N THR A 67 32.63 18.20 21.47
CA THR A 67 33.21 18.99 22.56
C THR A 67 34.66 18.57 22.74
N ASP A 68 35.58 19.53 22.58
CA ASP A 68 37.00 19.43 22.98
C ASP A 68 37.11 19.50 24.51
#